data_AF-A0A932BFS5-F1
#
_entry.id   AF-A0A932BFS5-F1
#
_cell.length_a   1.000
_cell.length_b   1.000
_cell.length_c   1.000
_cell.angle_alpha   90.00
_cell.angle_beta   90.00
_cell.angle_gamma   90.00
#
_symmetry.space_group_name_H-M   'P 1'
#
loop_
_entity.id
_entity.type
_entity.pdbx_description
1 polymer ?
#
loop_
_entity_poly.entity_id
_entity_poly.type
_entity_poly.pdbx_seq_one_letter_code
_entity_poly.pdbx_strand_id
1 'polypeptide(L)'
;MSAALLIDFGSTFIKLRAVDLDRRRIIGSGQGPSTVSTDIAIGMKAALSDLERRYGGLPRFKYRLASSSAAGGLRMVTIGLVRELTAEAARQAALGAGARLVGTFAYRLTAADVELISALSPDIVLLAGGTDGGNSEVVLHNAGALAGSGIACPIVYAGNRAAEDDARRLLAGKTLACTENVMPEFNVLNIEPARAAIRQVFIDRIVHAKGIDRAAADFDRVLMPTPAAVLEGARLVADGLPGTPGLGSVLVVDPGGATTDVHSVASGEPAPGVIPQGLPEPRVKRTVEGDLGVRHNAGTIVEAAGLAAIAEDAHLDAARASSLLASVCADIERLPATPEETAFDHALARAAVKIAVRRHCGTVATVYTTTGPVTVQHGKDLSRIDAVIGTGGALVASPDPRAVLRMALADPSEPLALKPRSPKLILDRDYLLYACGLLLSVEPQPALELALGHLVALDQEIAHERTGRA
;
A
#
# COMPACT_ATOMS: atom_id res chain seq x y z
N MET A 1 34.21 -2.31 4.35
CA MET A 1 32.81 -2.06 4.72
C MET A 1 31.98 -2.26 3.48
N SER A 2 31.11 -3.26 3.50
CA SER A 2 30.11 -3.49 2.45
C SER A 2 28.89 -2.59 2.73
N ALA A 3 28.51 -1.73 1.78
CA ALA A 3 27.42 -0.77 1.98
C ALA A 3 26.33 -0.91 0.92
N ALA A 4 25.07 -0.67 1.29
CA ALA A 4 23.95 -0.56 0.36
C ALA A 4 23.33 0.84 0.44
N LEU A 5 22.92 1.38 -0.70
CA LEU A 5 22.10 2.59 -0.79
C LEU A 5 20.68 2.16 -1.19
N LEU A 6 19.72 2.48 -0.33
CA LEU A 6 18.31 2.14 -0.53
C LEU A 6 17.54 3.44 -0.76
N ILE A 7 16.78 3.48 -1.85
CA ILE A 7 16.22 4.70 -2.42
C ILE A 7 14.70 4.54 -2.53
N ASP A 8 13.95 5.45 -1.93
CA ASP A 8 12.51 5.59 -2.15
C ASP A 8 12.22 6.87 -2.92
N PHE A 9 11.80 6.73 -4.19
CA PHE A 9 11.23 7.82 -4.97
C PHE A 9 9.77 8.04 -4.56
N GLY A 10 9.58 8.76 -3.46
CA GLY A 10 8.27 9.10 -2.91
C GLY A 10 7.60 10.29 -3.60
N SER A 11 6.26 10.34 -3.59
CA SER A 11 5.49 11.43 -4.23
C SER A 11 5.83 12.83 -3.71
N THR A 12 6.13 12.95 -2.41
CA THR A 12 6.50 14.22 -1.77
C THR A 12 8.03 14.37 -1.61
N PHE A 13 8.72 13.27 -1.28
CA PHE A 13 10.15 13.29 -1.00
C PHE A 13 10.85 12.04 -1.51
N ILE A 14 12.05 12.25 -2.05
CA ILE A 14 13.02 11.19 -2.32
C ILE A 14 13.81 10.94 -1.04
N LYS A 15 13.83 9.69 -0.58
CA LYS A 15 14.49 9.30 0.68
C LYS A 15 15.62 8.32 0.39
N LEU A 16 16.74 8.54 1.05
CA LEU A 16 17.92 7.69 0.96
C LEU A 16 18.25 7.10 2.33
N ARG A 17 18.61 5.82 2.33
CA ARG A 17 19.17 5.11 3.48
C ARG A 17 20.45 4.42 3.05
N ALA A 18 21.56 4.85 3.62
CA ALA A 18 22.84 4.17 3.49
C ALA A 18 22.97 3.18 4.65
N VAL A 19 23.24 1.92 4.34
CA VAL A 19 23.30 0.81 5.29
C VAL A 19 24.67 0.15 5.22
N ASP A 20 25.29 -0.08 6.37
CA ASP A 20 26.45 -0.96 6.53
C ASP A 20 25.96 -2.40 6.70
N LEU A 21 26.23 -3.23 5.70
CA LEU A 21 25.77 -4.61 5.61
C LEU A 21 26.54 -5.52 6.59
N ASP A 22 27.79 -5.18 6.91
CA ASP A 22 28.62 -5.96 7.82
C ASP A 22 28.13 -5.77 9.27
N ARG A 23 27.81 -4.51 9.63
CA ARG A 23 27.33 -4.13 10.97
C ARG A 23 25.80 -4.10 11.13
N ARG A 24 25.05 -4.36 10.06
CA ARG A 24 23.57 -4.34 9.99
C ARG A 24 22.96 -3.05 10.59
N ARG A 25 23.47 -1.89 10.20
CA ARG A 25 23.02 -0.59 10.74
C ARG A 25 22.92 0.49 9.68
N ILE A 26 22.03 1.45 9.89
CA ILE A 26 22.03 2.70 9.13
C ILE A 26 23.34 3.45 9.44
N ILE A 27 24.02 3.89 8.39
CA ILE A 27 25.21 4.76 8.50
C ILE A 27 24.91 6.19 8.05
N GLY A 28 23.82 6.41 7.31
CA GLY A 28 23.38 7.74 6.95
C GLY A 28 21.99 7.76 6.31
N SER A 29 21.34 8.90 6.40
CA SER A 29 20.06 9.19 5.76
C SER A 29 20.15 10.49 4.98
N GLY A 30 19.55 10.55 3.80
CA GLY A 30 19.41 11.78 3.04
C GLY A 30 17.99 11.95 2.54
N GLN A 31 17.58 13.20 2.31
CA GLN A 31 16.26 13.50 1.77
C GLN A 31 16.34 14.68 0.79
N GLY A 32 15.56 14.59 -0.28
CA GLY A 32 15.38 15.65 -1.27
C GLY A 32 13.91 15.81 -1.64
N PRO A 33 13.50 16.98 -2.15
CA PRO A 33 12.15 17.17 -2.66
C PRO A 33 11.88 16.21 -3.82
N SER A 34 10.65 15.71 -3.92
CA SER A 34 10.23 14.96 -5.09
C SER A 34 10.21 15.87 -6.32
N THR A 35 10.93 15.46 -7.35
CA THR A 35 10.97 16.13 -8.66
C THR A 35 10.48 15.18 -9.76
N VAL A 36 9.66 14.19 -9.37
CA VAL A 36 9.18 13.13 -10.26
C VAL A 36 8.20 13.65 -11.33
N SER A 37 7.60 14.81 -11.10
CA SER A 37 6.80 15.51 -12.11
C SER A 37 7.65 16.21 -13.17
N THR A 38 8.94 16.47 -12.90
CA THR A 38 9.86 17.22 -13.78
C THR A 38 11.09 16.40 -14.16
N ASP A 39 12.13 16.40 -13.33
CA ASP A 39 13.36 15.62 -13.51
C ASP A 39 13.84 15.01 -12.18
N ILE A 40 13.70 13.68 -12.07
CA ILE A 40 14.06 12.90 -10.88
C ILE A 40 15.53 13.05 -10.50
N ALA A 41 16.42 13.30 -11.47
CA ALA A 41 17.84 13.44 -11.20
C ALA A 41 18.14 14.65 -10.27
N ILE A 42 17.32 15.71 -10.35
CA ILE A 42 17.48 16.91 -9.51
C ILE A 42 17.24 16.57 -8.05
N GLY A 43 16.10 15.94 -7.75
CA GLY A 43 15.76 15.54 -6.39
C GLY A 43 16.68 14.46 -5.84
N MET A 44 17.10 13.51 -6.69
CA MET A 44 18.08 12.48 -6.33
C MET A 44 19.42 13.10 -5.94
N LYS A 45 19.92 14.06 -6.73
CA LYS A 45 21.15 14.80 -6.42
C LYS A 45 21.04 15.58 -5.12
N ALA A 46 19.90 16.26 -4.89
CA ALA A 46 19.66 16.95 -3.62
C ALA A 46 19.68 16.00 -2.42
N ALA A 47 19.06 14.82 -2.55
CA ALA A 47 19.06 13.81 -1.49
C ALA A 47 20.45 13.22 -1.25
N LEU A 48 21.23 12.96 -2.31
CA LEU A 48 22.61 12.48 -2.23
C LEU A 48 23.53 13.52 -1.56
N SER A 49 23.39 14.80 -1.93
CA SER A 49 24.15 15.88 -1.28
C SER A 49 23.78 16.04 0.20
N ASP A 50 22.51 15.85 0.57
CA ASP A 50 22.11 15.83 1.98
C ASP A 50 22.72 14.64 2.74
N LEU A 51 22.70 13.44 2.14
CA LEU A 51 23.34 12.25 2.71
C LEU A 51 24.85 12.44 2.88
N GLU A 52 25.53 12.95 1.85
CA GLU A 52 26.98 13.18 1.85
C GLU A 52 27.39 14.18 2.92
N ARG A 53 26.66 15.29 3.05
CA ARG A 53 26.90 16.31 4.07
C ARG A 53 26.75 15.75 5.49
N ARG A 54 25.77 14.90 5.74
CA ARG A 54 25.53 14.31 7.08
C ARG A 54 26.53 13.23 7.44
N TYR A 55 27.03 12.48 6.46
CA TYR A 55 27.94 11.36 6.69
C TYR A 55 29.43 11.76 6.58
N GLY A 56 29.76 12.81 5.83
CA GLY A 56 31.14 13.26 5.62
C GLY A 56 31.88 12.59 4.45
N GLY A 57 31.14 12.15 3.42
CA GLY A 57 31.67 11.52 2.20
C GLY A 57 31.10 10.11 1.96
N LEU A 58 30.58 9.85 0.75
CA LEU A 58 29.86 8.61 0.45
C LEU A 58 30.79 7.39 0.25
N PRO A 59 30.51 6.22 0.87
CA PRO A 59 31.27 5.01 0.61
C PRO A 59 30.91 4.46 -0.77
N ARG A 60 31.74 3.55 -1.29
CA ARG A 60 31.35 2.74 -2.44
C ARG A 60 30.21 1.80 -2.03
N PHE A 61 29.06 1.94 -2.68
CA PHE A 61 27.92 1.05 -2.46
C PHE A 61 28.09 -0.22 -3.30
N LYS A 62 27.90 -1.38 -2.67
CA LYS A 62 27.81 -2.70 -3.32
C LYS A 62 26.48 -2.83 -4.07
N TYR A 63 25.42 -2.27 -3.51
CA TYR A 63 24.09 -2.23 -4.11
C TYR A 63 23.48 -0.84 -4.00
N ARG A 64 22.78 -0.42 -5.04
CA ARG A 64 21.95 0.78 -5.09
C ARG A 64 20.56 0.38 -5.56
N LEU A 65 19.65 0.18 -4.63
CA LEU A 65 18.32 -0.39 -4.91
C LEU A 65 17.26 0.69 -4.76
N ALA A 66 16.33 0.75 -5.70
CA ALA A 66 15.29 1.76 -5.69
C ALA A 66 13.88 1.17 -5.70
N SER A 67 12.98 1.83 -4.96
CA SER A 67 11.53 1.72 -5.09
C SER A 67 10.94 3.06 -5.55
N SER A 68 9.74 3.03 -6.12
CA SER A 68 9.05 4.25 -6.54
C SER A 68 7.56 4.22 -6.24
N SER A 69 7.02 5.35 -5.79
CA SER A 69 5.58 5.63 -5.65
C SER A 69 5.16 6.93 -6.34
N ALA A 70 6.13 7.73 -6.80
CA ALA A 70 5.93 9.11 -7.22
C ALA A 70 5.22 9.34 -8.57
N ALA A 71 4.75 8.28 -9.22
CA ALA A 71 3.81 8.38 -10.35
C ALA A 71 2.34 8.55 -9.92
N GLY A 72 2.05 8.75 -8.62
CA GLY A 72 0.68 8.87 -8.09
C GLY A 72 -0.01 7.52 -7.81
N GLY A 73 0.80 6.44 -7.74
CA GLY A 73 0.35 5.06 -7.76
C GLY A 73 -0.12 4.66 -9.16
N LEU A 74 0.31 3.49 -9.65
CA LEU A 74 -0.10 3.00 -10.96
C LEU A 74 -1.62 2.90 -11.05
N ARG A 75 -2.24 3.75 -11.87
CA ARG A 75 -3.70 3.80 -12.05
C ARG A 75 -4.15 2.55 -12.77
N MET A 76 -4.99 1.76 -12.14
CA MET A 76 -5.35 0.46 -12.67
C MET A 76 -6.86 0.27 -12.75
N VAL A 77 -7.29 -0.31 -13.86
CA VAL A 77 -8.64 -0.83 -14.02
C VAL A 77 -8.59 -2.34 -13.97
N THR A 78 -9.53 -2.95 -13.24
CA THR A 78 -9.71 -4.40 -13.23
C THR A 78 -11.04 -4.77 -13.85
N ILE A 79 -11.06 -5.84 -14.63
CA ILE A 79 -12.25 -6.36 -15.29
C ILE A 79 -12.36 -7.85 -14.93
N GLY A 80 -13.54 -8.31 -14.55
CA GLY A 80 -13.81 -9.72 -14.28
C GLY A 80 -15.14 -10.19 -14.88
N LEU A 81 -15.41 -11.50 -14.75
CA LEU A 81 -16.68 -12.11 -15.15
C LEU A 81 -17.84 -11.68 -14.25
N VAL A 82 -17.69 -11.81 -12.92
CA VAL A 82 -18.69 -11.46 -11.90
C VAL A 82 -18.01 -10.66 -10.79
N ARG A 83 -18.75 -9.70 -10.18
CA ARG A 83 -18.23 -8.76 -9.17
C ARG A 83 -17.63 -9.49 -7.97
N GLU A 84 -18.36 -10.45 -7.42
CA GLU A 84 -18.03 -11.17 -6.19
C GLU A 84 -16.98 -12.28 -6.38
N LEU A 85 -16.56 -12.56 -7.62
CA LEU A 85 -15.65 -13.66 -7.97
C LEU A 85 -14.37 -13.15 -8.65
N THR A 86 -14.23 -13.36 -9.95
CA THR A 86 -13.00 -13.03 -10.69
C THR A 86 -12.68 -11.53 -10.69
N ALA A 87 -13.67 -10.63 -10.58
CA ALA A 87 -13.39 -9.20 -10.49
C ALA A 87 -12.79 -8.84 -9.12
N GLU A 88 -13.30 -9.44 -8.05
CA GLU A 88 -12.72 -9.37 -6.70
C GLU A 88 -11.30 -9.97 -6.66
N ALA A 89 -11.08 -11.15 -7.26
CA ALA A 89 -9.76 -11.76 -7.36
C ALA A 89 -8.75 -10.86 -8.12
N ALA A 90 -9.17 -10.28 -9.25
CA ALA A 90 -8.38 -9.32 -10.00
C ALA A 90 -8.06 -8.07 -9.18
N ARG A 91 -9.04 -7.58 -8.40
CA ARG A 91 -8.86 -6.45 -7.48
C ARG A 91 -7.79 -6.73 -6.43
N GLN A 92 -7.85 -7.90 -5.80
CA GLN A 92 -6.87 -8.33 -4.80
C GLN A 92 -5.46 -8.46 -5.40
N ALA A 93 -5.34 -9.01 -6.61
CA ALA A 93 -4.06 -9.07 -7.32
C ALA A 93 -3.49 -7.68 -7.60
N ALA A 94 -4.31 -6.75 -8.13
CA ALA A 94 -3.89 -5.38 -8.41
C ALA A 94 -3.42 -4.63 -7.15
N LEU A 95 -4.21 -4.68 -6.07
CA LEU A 95 -3.85 -4.04 -4.80
C LEU A 95 -2.59 -4.66 -4.18
N GLY A 96 -2.46 -5.98 -4.23
CA GLY A 96 -1.26 -6.68 -3.76
C GLY A 96 -0.01 -6.36 -4.59
N ALA A 97 -0.16 -5.96 -5.86
CA ALA A 97 0.96 -5.57 -6.73
C ALA A 97 1.46 -4.14 -6.50
N GLY A 98 0.80 -3.34 -5.63
CA GLY A 98 1.15 -1.94 -5.42
C GLY A 98 0.31 -0.94 -6.22
N ALA A 99 -0.70 -1.40 -6.98
CA ALA A 99 -1.50 -0.52 -7.83
C ALA A 99 -2.52 0.33 -7.05
N ARG A 100 -2.93 1.45 -7.66
CA ARG A 100 -4.06 2.28 -7.24
C ARG A 100 -5.24 2.02 -8.18
N LEU A 101 -6.31 1.46 -7.66
CA LEU A 101 -7.49 1.17 -8.47
C LEU A 101 -8.30 2.42 -8.75
N VAL A 102 -8.54 2.69 -10.02
CA VAL A 102 -9.40 3.79 -10.49
C VAL A 102 -10.75 3.29 -11.01
N GLY A 103 -10.89 1.98 -11.24
CA GLY A 103 -12.15 1.36 -11.64
C GLY A 103 -12.12 -0.16 -11.51
N THR A 104 -13.28 -0.76 -11.24
CA THR A 104 -13.50 -2.21 -11.25
C THR A 104 -14.79 -2.49 -11.99
N PHE A 105 -14.70 -3.27 -13.06
CA PHE A 105 -15.81 -3.62 -13.94
C PHE A 105 -16.04 -5.12 -13.90
N ALA A 106 -17.28 -5.53 -14.15
CA ALA A 106 -17.65 -6.93 -14.21
C ALA A 106 -18.64 -7.15 -15.36
N TYR A 107 -18.82 -8.41 -15.74
CA TYR A 107 -19.70 -8.83 -16.83
C TYR A 107 -19.21 -8.33 -18.20
N ARG A 108 -20.11 -8.35 -19.20
CA ARG A 108 -19.80 -7.84 -20.53
C ARG A 108 -19.72 -6.33 -20.49
N LEU A 109 -18.58 -5.77 -20.90
CA LEU A 109 -18.40 -4.33 -21.05
C LEU A 109 -19.37 -3.78 -22.10
N THR A 110 -20.05 -2.71 -21.71
CA THR A 110 -20.83 -1.88 -22.62
C THR A 110 -19.95 -0.80 -23.26
N ALA A 111 -20.45 -0.12 -24.30
CA ALA A 111 -19.75 1.02 -24.88
C ALA A 111 -19.49 2.14 -23.85
N ALA A 112 -20.47 2.40 -22.96
CA ALA A 112 -20.35 3.37 -21.89
C ALA A 112 -19.25 2.98 -20.87
N ASP A 113 -19.10 1.68 -20.57
CA ASP A 113 -18.00 1.21 -19.71
C ASP A 113 -16.64 1.47 -20.37
N VAL A 114 -16.50 1.22 -21.67
CA VAL A 114 -15.25 1.47 -22.40
C VAL A 114 -14.91 2.97 -22.45
N GLU A 115 -15.91 3.84 -22.62
CA GLU A 115 -15.76 5.29 -22.53
C GLU A 115 -15.33 5.72 -21.13
N LEU A 116 -15.95 5.16 -20.08
CA LEU A 116 -15.56 5.44 -18.70
C LEU A 116 -14.13 4.97 -18.41
N ILE A 117 -13.75 3.77 -18.84
CA ILE A 117 -12.37 3.27 -18.71
C ILE A 117 -11.40 4.22 -19.42
N SER A 118 -11.75 4.72 -20.60
CA SER A 118 -10.93 5.69 -21.34
C SER A 118 -10.78 7.00 -20.57
N ALA A 119 -11.88 7.54 -20.02
CA ALA A 119 -11.87 8.77 -19.22
C ALA A 119 -11.05 8.61 -17.92
N LEU A 120 -11.10 7.43 -17.30
CA LEU A 120 -10.29 7.07 -16.13
C LEU A 120 -8.79 7.00 -16.42
N SER A 121 -8.35 7.07 -17.69
CA SER A 121 -6.95 7.12 -18.12
C SER A 121 -6.04 6.16 -17.34
N PRO A 122 -6.32 4.84 -17.36
CA PRO A 122 -5.54 3.86 -16.62
C PRO A 122 -4.14 3.68 -17.22
N ASP A 123 -3.18 3.40 -16.36
CA ASP A 123 -1.82 3.03 -16.73
C ASP A 123 -1.72 1.54 -17.08
N ILE A 124 -2.58 0.68 -16.52
CA ILE A 124 -2.72 -0.76 -16.83
C ILE A 124 -4.19 -1.17 -16.72
N VAL A 125 -4.61 -2.09 -17.58
CA VAL A 125 -5.87 -2.82 -17.44
C VAL A 125 -5.56 -4.28 -17.11
N LEU A 126 -6.15 -4.84 -16.04
CA LEU A 126 -6.14 -6.29 -15.78
C LEU A 126 -7.46 -6.88 -16.23
N LEU A 127 -7.39 -7.70 -17.27
CA LEU A 127 -8.50 -8.46 -17.81
C LEU A 127 -8.45 -9.87 -17.23
N ALA A 128 -9.35 -10.15 -16.30
CA ALA A 128 -9.63 -11.48 -15.76
C ALA A 128 -11.04 -11.93 -16.17
N GLY A 129 -11.36 -13.19 -15.89
CA GLY A 129 -12.72 -13.72 -16.10
C GLY A 129 -12.72 -15.18 -16.50
N GLY A 130 -13.73 -15.89 -15.99
CA GLY A 130 -13.87 -17.34 -16.13
C GLY A 130 -12.87 -18.12 -15.28
N THR A 131 -13.27 -19.33 -14.87
CA THR A 131 -12.35 -20.37 -14.42
C THR A 131 -11.68 -21.01 -15.64
N ASP A 132 -10.61 -21.76 -15.44
CA ASP A 132 -9.94 -22.47 -16.52
C ASP A 132 -10.85 -23.57 -17.09
N GLY A 133 -11.12 -23.50 -18.40
CA GLY A 133 -12.10 -24.36 -19.07
C GLY A 133 -13.56 -23.97 -18.82
N GLY A 134 -13.80 -22.88 -18.09
CA GLY A 134 -15.14 -22.32 -17.84
C GLY A 134 -15.60 -21.34 -18.93
N ASN A 135 -16.35 -20.31 -18.54
CA ASN A 135 -16.86 -19.30 -19.47
C ASN A 135 -15.70 -18.57 -20.19
N SER A 136 -15.68 -18.63 -21.52
CA SER A 136 -14.76 -17.88 -22.37
C SER A 136 -15.44 -16.67 -23.05
N GLU A 137 -16.76 -16.72 -23.23
CA GLU A 137 -17.50 -15.70 -23.99
C GLU A 137 -17.33 -14.28 -23.48
N VAL A 138 -17.45 -14.07 -22.16
CA VAL A 138 -17.42 -12.71 -21.59
C VAL A 138 -16.01 -12.14 -21.64
N VAL A 139 -14.98 -12.93 -21.32
CA VAL A 139 -13.60 -12.45 -21.35
C VAL A 139 -13.15 -12.13 -22.77
N LEU A 140 -13.59 -12.91 -23.77
CA LEU A 140 -13.33 -12.64 -25.19
C LEU A 140 -14.11 -11.44 -25.72
N HIS A 141 -15.38 -11.28 -25.34
CA HIS A 141 -16.16 -10.07 -25.63
C HIS A 141 -15.45 -8.82 -25.11
N ASN A 142 -15.01 -8.85 -23.84
CA ASN A 142 -14.32 -7.74 -23.20
C ASN A 142 -12.95 -7.47 -23.86
N ALA A 143 -12.21 -8.52 -24.24
CA ALA A 143 -10.96 -8.39 -25.01
C ALA A 143 -11.20 -7.68 -26.35
N GLY A 144 -12.25 -8.06 -27.09
CA GLY A 144 -12.63 -7.41 -28.34
C GLY A 144 -13.03 -5.95 -28.16
N ALA A 145 -13.81 -5.63 -27.11
CA ALA A 145 -14.19 -4.25 -26.78
C ALA A 145 -12.97 -3.38 -26.47
N LEU A 146 -12.01 -3.90 -25.69
CA LEU A 146 -10.75 -3.20 -25.41
C LEU A 146 -9.87 -3.05 -26.66
N ALA A 147 -9.80 -4.08 -27.51
CA ALA A 147 -9.05 -4.03 -28.78
C ALA A 147 -9.54 -2.90 -29.69
N GLY A 148 -10.86 -2.76 -29.85
CA GLY A 148 -11.49 -1.72 -30.66
C GLY A 148 -11.51 -0.32 -30.05
N SER A 149 -11.08 -0.18 -28.78
CA SER A 149 -11.08 1.11 -28.07
C SER A 149 -9.79 1.92 -28.30
N GLY A 150 -9.85 3.22 -27.98
CA GLY A 150 -8.68 4.10 -27.94
C GLY A 150 -7.74 3.90 -26.74
N ILE A 151 -8.02 2.93 -25.85
CA ILE A 151 -7.22 2.67 -24.66
C ILE A 151 -5.85 2.12 -25.08
N ALA A 152 -4.79 2.90 -24.87
CA ALA A 152 -3.42 2.58 -25.31
C ALA A 152 -2.53 1.96 -24.23
N CYS A 153 -3.05 1.81 -23.00
CA CYS A 153 -2.27 1.21 -21.92
C CYS A 153 -2.13 -0.31 -22.07
N PRO A 154 -1.13 -0.93 -21.41
CA PRO A 154 -0.90 -2.34 -21.49
C PRO A 154 -2.02 -3.09 -20.78
N ILE A 155 -2.32 -4.26 -21.32
CA ILE A 155 -3.33 -5.16 -20.77
C ILE A 155 -2.60 -6.35 -20.17
N VAL A 156 -2.90 -6.67 -18.92
CA VAL A 156 -2.51 -7.93 -18.28
C VAL A 156 -3.69 -8.88 -18.39
N TYR A 157 -3.53 -9.99 -19.09
CA TYR A 157 -4.53 -11.05 -19.16
C TYR A 157 -4.25 -12.10 -18.09
N ALA A 158 -5.22 -12.34 -17.22
CA ALA A 158 -5.16 -13.32 -16.13
C ALA A 158 -6.52 -14.02 -15.96
N GLY A 159 -7.14 -14.39 -17.09
CA GLY A 159 -8.43 -15.07 -17.15
C GLY A 159 -8.33 -16.51 -17.62
N ASN A 160 -9.46 -17.09 -17.99
CA ASN A 160 -9.62 -18.47 -18.44
C ASN A 160 -8.53 -18.91 -19.43
N ARG A 161 -7.66 -19.82 -19.02
CA ARG A 161 -6.56 -20.35 -19.84
C ARG A 161 -7.01 -20.88 -21.21
N ALA A 162 -8.22 -21.43 -21.31
CA ALA A 162 -8.75 -21.95 -22.59
C ALA A 162 -9.09 -20.84 -23.60
N ALA A 163 -9.25 -19.59 -23.14
CA ALA A 163 -9.54 -18.42 -23.97
C ALA A 163 -8.28 -17.57 -24.26
N GLU A 164 -7.11 -17.95 -23.75
CA GLU A 164 -5.90 -17.13 -23.84
C GLU A 164 -5.44 -16.91 -25.29
N ASP A 165 -5.39 -17.96 -26.11
CA ASP A 165 -4.96 -17.87 -27.51
C ASP A 165 -5.86 -16.92 -28.32
N ASP A 166 -7.17 -17.00 -28.12
CA ASP A 166 -8.15 -16.10 -28.74
C ASP A 166 -8.01 -14.67 -28.23
N ALA A 167 -7.85 -14.49 -26.91
CA ALA A 167 -7.64 -13.17 -26.32
C ALA A 167 -6.35 -12.52 -26.86
N ARG A 168 -5.26 -13.29 -27.01
CA ARG A 168 -4.01 -12.83 -27.62
C ARG A 168 -4.21 -12.37 -29.06
N ARG A 169 -4.98 -13.13 -29.86
CA ARG A 169 -5.31 -12.74 -31.24
C ARG A 169 -6.11 -11.44 -31.29
N LEU A 170 -7.14 -11.30 -30.45
CA LEU A 170 -7.97 -10.10 -30.40
C LEU A 170 -7.18 -8.87 -29.96
N LEU A 171 -6.28 -9.03 -28.98
CA LEU A 171 -5.50 -7.95 -28.39
C LEU A 171 -4.13 -7.72 -29.06
N ALA A 172 -3.87 -8.31 -30.23
CA ALA A 172 -2.57 -8.24 -30.91
C ALA A 172 -2.12 -6.80 -31.24
N GLY A 173 -3.07 -5.86 -31.37
CA GLY A 173 -2.78 -4.43 -31.56
C GLY A 173 -2.48 -3.65 -30.27
N LYS A 174 -2.47 -4.30 -29.11
CA LYS A 174 -2.21 -3.72 -27.79
C LYS A 174 -0.94 -4.31 -27.18
N THR A 175 -0.34 -3.62 -26.23
CA THR A 175 0.72 -4.21 -25.39
C THR A 175 0.09 -5.20 -24.43
N LEU A 176 0.41 -6.48 -24.56
CA LEU A 176 -0.23 -7.57 -23.81
C LEU A 176 0.81 -8.37 -23.02
N ALA A 177 0.54 -8.57 -21.74
CA ALA A 177 1.21 -9.55 -20.89
C ALA A 177 0.17 -10.59 -20.44
N CYS A 178 0.46 -11.88 -20.60
CA CYS A 178 -0.42 -12.94 -20.11
C CYS A 178 0.24 -13.65 -18.94
N THR A 179 -0.58 -14.12 -18.02
CA THR A 179 -0.17 -14.84 -16.82
C THR A 179 -1.23 -15.87 -16.47
N GLU A 180 -0.96 -16.68 -15.45
CA GLU A 180 -1.94 -17.65 -14.96
C GLU A 180 -3.21 -16.95 -14.46
N ASN A 181 -4.34 -17.68 -14.53
CA ASN A 181 -5.63 -17.16 -14.12
C ASN A 181 -5.65 -16.78 -12.64
N VAL A 182 -6.23 -15.62 -12.29
CA VAL A 182 -6.37 -15.19 -10.88
C VAL A 182 -7.29 -16.09 -10.06
N MET A 183 -8.17 -16.84 -10.74
CA MET A 183 -9.11 -17.78 -10.13
C MET A 183 -9.32 -18.98 -11.07
N PRO A 184 -8.34 -19.90 -11.17
CA PRO A 184 -8.38 -21.02 -12.11
C PRO A 184 -9.55 -21.97 -11.83
N GLU A 185 -9.93 -22.11 -10.55
CA GLU A 185 -11.08 -22.91 -10.11
C GLU A 185 -11.98 -22.07 -9.19
N PHE A 186 -13.25 -22.45 -9.07
CA PHE A 186 -14.20 -21.72 -8.23
C PHE A 186 -13.72 -21.69 -6.77
N ASN A 187 -13.65 -20.49 -6.18
CA ASN A 187 -13.12 -20.23 -4.83
C ASN A 187 -11.63 -20.58 -4.61
N VAL A 188 -10.85 -20.84 -5.66
CA VAL A 188 -9.39 -21.04 -5.56
C VAL A 188 -8.69 -19.82 -6.15
N LEU A 189 -8.01 -19.04 -5.31
CA LEU A 189 -7.28 -17.85 -5.73
C LEU A 189 -5.84 -18.20 -6.13
N ASN A 190 -5.39 -17.69 -7.27
CA ASN A 190 -4.01 -17.76 -7.76
C ASN A 190 -3.51 -16.37 -8.18
N ILE A 191 -3.36 -15.47 -7.21
CA ILE A 191 -3.11 -14.04 -7.47
C ILE A 191 -1.63 -13.69 -7.68
N GLU A 192 -0.68 -14.54 -7.24
CA GLU A 192 0.75 -14.22 -7.31
C GLU A 192 1.30 -14.06 -8.74
N PRO A 193 0.93 -14.91 -9.73
CA PRO A 193 1.37 -14.73 -11.11
C PRO A 193 0.88 -13.40 -11.71
N ALA A 194 -0.36 -13.01 -11.43
CA ALA A 194 -0.90 -11.72 -11.86
C ALA A 194 -0.18 -10.56 -11.16
N ARG A 195 0.10 -10.67 -9.86
CA ARG A 195 0.87 -9.66 -9.11
C ARG A 195 2.26 -9.46 -9.71
N ALA A 196 2.95 -10.54 -10.07
CA ALA A 196 4.27 -10.49 -10.69
C ALA A 196 4.22 -9.81 -12.08
N ALA A 197 3.24 -10.17 -12.92
CA ALA A 197 3.06 -9.57 -14.23
C ALA A 197 2.78 -8.06 -14.14
N ILE A 198 1.92 -7.63 -13.20
CA ILE A 198 1.62 -6.20 -12.97
C ILE A 198 2.88 -5.45 -12.53
N ARG A 199 3.67 -6.01 -11.61
CA ARG A 199 4.93 -5.42 -11.17
C ARG A 199 5.91 -5.27 -12.34
N GLN A 200 6.02 -6.27 -13.21
CA GLN A 200 6.91 -6.21 -14.36
C GLN A 200 6.49 -5.11 -15.34
N VAL A 201 5.21 -5.08 -15.74
CA VAL A 201 4.69 -4.03 -16.63
C VAL A 201 4.87 -2.64 -16.01
N PHE A 202 4.73 -2.53 -14.69
CA PHE A 202 4.98 -1.28 -13.98
C PHE A 202 6.45 -0.84 -14.05
N ILE A 203 7.38 -1.75 -13.80
CA ILE A 203 8.82 -1.46 -13.88
C ILE A 203 9.18 -1.03 -15.29
N ASP A 204 8.72 -1.76 -16.31
CA ASP A 204 8.98 -1.42 -17.72
C ASP A 204 8.45 -0.01 -18.05
N ARG A 205 7.26 0.35 -17.55
CA ARG A 205 6.71 1.70 -17.72
C ARG A 205 7.45 2.78 -16.94
N ILE A 206 7.86 2.51 -15.71
CA ILE A 206 8.62 3.46 -14.88
C ILE A 206 9.95 3.76 -15.53
N VAL A 207 10.70 2.73 -15.96
CA VAL A 207 12.02 2.89 -16.54
C VAL A 207 11.95 3.80 -17.76
N HIS A 208 10.95 3.61 -18.61
CA HIS A 208 10.72 4.44 -19.80
C HIS A 208 10.01 5.79 -19.52
N ALA A 209 9.57 6.05 -18.29
CA ALA A 209 8.89 7.29 -17.91
C ALA A 209 9.82 8.28 -17.20
N LYS A 210 9.76 9.55 -17.60
CA LYS A 210 10.22 10.73 -16.84
C LYS A 210 11.69 10.71 -16.36
N GLY A 211 12.63 10.35 -17.24
CA GLY A 211 14.06 10.60 -17.01
C GLY A 211 14.76 9.62 -16.05
N ILE A 212 14.09 8.54 -15.64
CA ILE A 212 14.69 7.45 -14.85
C ILE A 212 15.88 6.83 -15.58
N ASP A 213 15.84 6.73 -16.91
CA ASP A 213 16.99 6.32 -17.72
C ASP A 213 18.25 7.19 -17.50
N ARG A 214 18.08 8.49 -17.20
CA ARG A 214 19.19 9.41 -16.90
C ARG A 214 19.70 9.25 -15.47
N ALA A 215 18.81 8.94 -14.54
CA ALA A 215 19.15 8.65 -13.14
C ALA A 215 19.60 7.19 -12.92
N ALA A 216 19.42 6.29 -13.90
CA ALA A 216 19.78 4.89 -13.83
C ALA A 216 21.29 4.65 -13.69
N ALA A 217 22.14 5.64 -13.97
CA ALA A 217 23.56 5.57 -13.62
C ALA A 217 23.81 5.63 -12.09
N ASP A 218 22.85 6.18 -11.33
CA ASP A 218 22.94 6.41 -9.89
C ASP A 218 22.25 5.30 -9.06
N PHE A 219 21.62 4.31 -9.70
CA PHE A 219 21.11 3.11 -9.02
C PHE A 219 21.17 1.88 -9.92
N ASP A 220 21.40 0.70 -9.33
CA ASP A 220 21.64 -0.50 -10.11
C ASP A 220 20.35 -1.04 -10.74
N ARG A 221 19.24 -0.99 -9.99
CA ARG A 221 17.91 -1.49 -10.42
C ARG A 221 16.77 -0.78 -9.67
N VAL A 222 15.71 -0.36 -10.39
CA VAL A 222 14.39 -0.16 -9.79
C VAL A 222 13.76 -1.53 -9.65
N LEU A 223 13.55 -1.98 -8.41
CA LEU A 223 13.14 -3.36 -8.16
C LEU A 223 11.63 -3.52 -8.05
N MET A 224 10.92 -2.53 -7.49
CA MET A 224 9.49 -2.65 -7.21
C MET A 224 8.85 -1.31 -6.79
N PRO A 225 7.51 -1.21 -6.81
CA PRO A 225 6.79 -0.11 -6.17
C PRO A 225 7.12 0.02 -4.67
N THR A 226 7.14 1.23 -4.13
CA THR A 226 7.36 1.46 -2.67
C THR A 226 6.37 0.67 -1.81
N PRO A 227 5.05 0.63 -2.10
CA PRO A 227 4.13 -0.18 -1.30
C PRO A 227 4.39 -1.69 -1.41
N ALA A 228 4.92 -2.16 -2.55
CA ALA A 228 5.33 -3.56 -2.67
C ALA A 228 6.57 -3.84 -1.82
N ALA A 229 7.53 -2.91 -1.76
CA ALA A 229 8.69 -3.01 -0.87
C ALA A 229 8.27 -3.01 0.60
N VAL A 230 7.35 -2.15 1.02
CA VAL A 230 6.80 -2.15 2.39
C VAL A 230 6.10 -3.48 2.69
N LEU A 231 5.36 -4.04 1.74
CA LEU A 231 4.69 -5.33 1.92
C LEU A 231 5.69 -6.50 2.06
N GLU A 232 6.77 -6.52 1.28
CA GLU A 232 7.86 -7.49 1.44
C GLU A 232 8.58 -7.31 2.77
N GLY A 233 8.82 -6.07 3.21
CA GLY A 233 9.36 -5.77 4.53
C GLY A 233 8.43 -6.24 5.66
N ALA A 234 7.12 -6.02 5.53
CA ALA A 234 6.11 -6.49 6.47
C ALA A 234 6.08 -8.02 6.56
N ARG A 235 6.18 -8.71 5.41
CA ARG A 235 6.27 -10.18 5.35
C ARG A 235 7.55 -10.69 6.02
N LEU A 236 8.68 -10.05 5.74
CA LEU A 236 9.97 -10.39 6.33
C LEU A 236 9.94 -10.30 7.86
N VAL A 237 9.44 -9.19 8.43
CA VAL A 237 9.38 -9.04 9.89
C VAL A 237 8.34 -9.93 10.54
N ALA A 238 7.29 -10.30 9.81
CA ALA A 238 6.27 -11.23 10.29
C ALA A 238 6.80 -12.67 10.37
N ASP A 239 7.36 -13.16 9.27
CA ASP A 239 7.78 -14.55 9.09
C ASP A 239 9.15 -14.82 9.73
N GLY A 240 10.05 -13.84 9.71
CA GLY A 240 11.46 -14.03 10.05
C GLY A 240 12.22 -14.81 8.99
N LEU A 241 13.37 -15.36 9.38
CA LEU A 241 14.23 -16.21 8.55
C LEU A 241 14.68 -17.44 9.35
N PRO A 242 15.20 -18.50 8.70
CA PRO A 242 15.76 -19.64 9.42
C PRO A 242 16.82 -19.20 10.44
N GLY A 243 16.56 -19.46 11.72
CA GLY A 243 17.44 -19.06 12.83
C GLY A 243 17.21 -17.65 13.39
N THR A 244 16.30 -16.86 12.83
CA THR A 244 15.89 -15.55 13.38
C THR A 244 14.37 -15.41 13.34
N PRO A 245 13.67 -15.54 14.49
CA PRO A 245 12.21 -15.50 14.52
C PRO A 245 11.67 -14.12 14.14
N GLY A 246 10.55 -14.11 13.43
CA GLY A 246 9.77 -12.90 13.18
C GLY A 246 8.90 -12.50 14.37
N LEU A 247 8.12 -11.45 14.18
CA LEU A 247 7.18 -10.90 15.17
C LEU A 247 5.85 -11.68 15.24
N GLY A 248 5.62 -12.61 14.31
CA GLY A 248 4.33 -13.28 14.15
C GLY A 248 3.42 -12.50 13.20
N SER A 249 2.12 -12.52 13.46
CA SER A 249 1.13 -11.85 12.62
C SER A 249 1.16 -10.33 12.82
N VAL A 250 1.26 -9.58 11.72
CA VAL A 250 1.40 -8.12 11.78
C VAL A 250 0.38 -7.39 10.92
N LEU A 251 0.02 -6.19 11.35
CA LEU A 251 -0.66 -5.15 10.56
C LEU A 251 0.27 -3.96 10.45
N VAL A 252 0.54 -3.48 9.23
CA VAL A 252 1.31 -2.25 8.98
C VAL A 252 0.38 -1.18 8.46
N VAL A 253 0.47 0.02 9.02
CA VAL A 253 -0.30 1.20 8.58
C VAL A 253 0.67 2.30 8.18
N ASP A 254 0.52 2.81 6.95
CA ASP A 254 1.30 3.89 6.37
C ASP A 254 0.37 5.02 5.89
N PRO A 255 -0.06 5.94 6.79
CA PRO A 255 -0.79 7.12 6.39
C PRO A 255 0.17 8.11 5.70
N GLY A 256 0.00 8.26 4.39
CA GLY A 256 0.75 9.19 3.55
C GLY A 256 -0.03 10.46 3.23
N GLY A 257 0.63 11.38 2.53
CA GLY A 257 -0.01 12.63 2.08
C GLY A 257 -1.13 12.41 1.06
N ALA A 258 -1.00 11.38 0.21
CA ALA A 258 -1.96 11.09 -0.85
C ALA A 258 -2.85 9.87 -0.57
N THR A 259 -2.32 8.83 0.07
CA THR A 259 -3.02 7.58 0.34
C THR A 259 -2.74 7.10 1.76
N THR A 260 -3.65 6.31 2.32
CA THR A 260 -3.32 5.47 3.47
C THR A 260 -3.22 4.02 3.03
N ASP A 261 -2.05 3.43 3.21
CA ASP A 261 -1.79 2.03 2.90
C ASP A 261 -1.93 1.18 4.16
N VAL A 262 -2.61 0.04 4.03
CA VAL A 262 -2.76 -0.94 5.12
C VAL A 262 -2.33 -2.31 4.61
N HIS A 263 -1.37 -2.93 5.30
CA HIS A 263 -0.83 -4.24 4.97
C HIS A 263 -1.09 -5.20 6.13
N SER A 264 -1.57 -6.42 5.87
CA SER A 264 -1.65 -7.46 6.90
C SER A 264 -0.99 -8.75 6.46
N VAL A 265 -0.19 -9.31 7.35
CA VAL A 265 0.46 -10.62 7.21
C VAL A 265 -0.06 -11.52 8.32
N ALA A 266 -1.26 -12.06 8.11
CA ALA A 266 -1.99 -12.88 9.06
C ALA A 266 -2.82 -13.94 8.31
N SER A 267 -3.05 -15.12 8.89
CA SER A 267 -3.92 -16.13 8.27
C SER A 267 -5.38 -15.68 8.21
N GLY A 268 -5.82 -14.91 9.22
CA GLY A 268 -7.20 -14.41 9.29
C GLY A 268 -8.24 -15.49 9.54
N GLU A 269 -7.81 -16.63 10.09
CA GLU A 269 -8.66 -17.79 10.34
C GLU A 269 -9.86 -17.43 11.22
N PRO A 270 -11.09 -17.81 10.80
CA PRO A 270 -12.28 -17.58 11.59
C PRO A 270 -12.18 -18.19 12.99
N ALA A 271 -12.79 -17.52 13.97
CA ALA A 271 -12.93 -18.10 15.30
C ALA A 271 -13.77 -19.40 15.25
N PRO A 272 -13.60 -20.33 16.21
CA PRO A 272 -14.41 -21.54 16.28
C PRO A 272 -15.92 -21.23 16.25
N GLY A 273 -16.65 -21.92 15.38
CA GLY A 273 -18.09 -21.72 15.20
C GLY A 273 -18.49 -20.55 14.29
N VAL A 274 -17.51 -19.82 13.73
CA VAL A 274 -17.75 -18.75 12.75
C VAL A 274 -17.57 -19.30 11.34
N ILE A 275 -18.56 -19.07 10.48
CA ILE A 275 -18.56 -19.55 9.10
C ILE A 275 -17.96 -18.45 8.21
N PRO A 276 -16.84 -18.71 7.49
CA PRO A 276 -16.33 -17.74 6.52
C PRO A 276 -17.26 -17.65 5.30
N GLN A 277 -17.53 -16.44 4.83
CA GLN A 277 -18.32 -16.17 3.62
C GLN A 277 -17.64 -15.13 2.73
N GLY A 278 -17.58 -15.44 1.43
CA GLY A 278 -16.90 -14.64 0.41
C GLY A 278 -15.67 -15.37 -0.12
N LEU A 279 -14.84 -14.65 -0.86
CA LEU A 279 -13.58 -15.19 -1.34
C LEU A 279 -12.59 -15.38 -0.18
N PRO A 280 -11.73 -16.42 -0.23
CA PRO A 280 -10.66 -16.60 0.74
C PRO A 280 -9.78 -15.35 0.81
N GLU A 281 -9.44 -14.93 2.03
CA GLU A 281 -8.54 -13.79 2.23
C GLU A 281 -7.08 -14.23 2.12
N PRO A 282 -6.23 -13.54 1.33
CA PRO A 282 -4.83 -13.91 1.23
C PRO A 282 -4.10 -13.64 2.55
N ARG A 283 -3.15 -14.53 2.90
CA ARG A 283 -2.30 -14.36 4.09
C ARG A 283 -1.62 -12.99 4.10
N VAL A 284 -1.12 -12.57 2.94
CA VAL A 284 -0.47 -11.28 2.70
C VAL A 284 -1.45 -10.41 1.93
N LYS A 285 -2.07 -9.45 2.63
CA LYS A 285 -3.11 -8.56 2.08
C LYS A 285 -2.62 -7.12 2.11
N ARG A 286 -2.97 -6.34 1.08
CA ARG A 286 -2.82 -4.88 1.05
C ARG A 286 -4.13 -4.25 0.62
N THR A 287 -4.50 -3.15 1.26
CA THR A 287 -5.51 -2.20 0.73
C THR A 287 -4.89 -0.81 0.64
N VAL A 288 -5.43 -0.01 -0.28
CA VAL A 288 -4.99 1.37 -0.52
C VAL A 288 -6.22 2.25 -0.47
N GLU A 289 -6.24 3.13 0.50
CA GLU A 289 -7.31 4.09 0.66
C GLU A 289 -6.90 5.38 -0.04
N GLY A 290 -7.22 5.44 -1.34
CA GLY A 290 -6.86 6.54 -2.23
C GLY A 290 -7.57 7.86 -1.89
N ASP A 291 -8.59 7.81 -1.05
CA ASP A 291 -9.39 8.90 -0.50
C ASP A 291 -8.96 9.28 0.94
N LEU A 292 -7.96 8.61 1.52
CA LEU A 292 -7.52 8.85 2.91
C LEU A 292 -6.07 9.33 2.98
N GLY A 293 -5.71 10.32 2.17
CA GLY A 293 -4.42 11.01 2.23
C GLY A 293 -4.50 12.28 3.05
N VAL A 294 -3.62 12.47 4.04
CA VAL A 294 -3.68 13.60 4.99
C VAL A 294 -3.38 14.98 4.37
N ARG A 295 -3.00 15.03 3.08
CA ARG A 295 -2.78 16.28 2.31
C ARG A 295 -3.72 16.37 1.12
N HIS A 296 -3.43 15.59 0.07
CA HIS A 296 -4.14 15.66 -1.21
C HIS A 296 -5.63 15.36 -1.07
N ASN A 297 -6.00 14.54 -0.07
CA ASN A 297 -7.33 14.03 0.16
C ASN A 297 -7.81 14.35 1.58
N ALA A 298 -7.33 15.46 2.16
CA ALA A 298 -7.74 15.87 3.51
C ALA A 298 -9.25 16.13 3.57
N GLY A 299 -9.83 16.71 2.51
CA GLY A 299 -11.26 16.96 2.40
C GLY A 299 -12.12 15.69 2.47
N THR A 300 -11.72 14.61 1.82
CA THR A 300 -12.46 13.34 1.83
C THR A 300 -12.35 12.63 3.18
N ILE A 301 -11.24 12.80 3.91
CA ILE A 301 -11.15 12.34 5.31
C ILE A 301 -12.18 13.08 6.17
N VAL A 302 -12.26 14.41 6.04
CA VAL A 302 -13.21 15.23 6.80
C VAL A 302 -14.66 14.92 6.42
N GLU A 303 -14.95 14.64 5.15
CA GLU A 303 -16.27 14.21 4.70
C GLU A 303 -16.66 12.86 5.32
N ALA A 304 -15.73 11.90 5.36
CA ALA A 304 -15.99 10.57 5.91
C ALA A 304 -16.07 10.55 7.45
N ALA A 305 -15.25 11.34 8.14
CA ALA A 305 -15.19 11.39 9.60
C ALA A 305 -16.15 12.41 10.23
N GLY A 306 -16.51 13.45 9.48
CA GLY A 306 -17.25 14.63 9.94
C GLY A 306 -16.34 15.73 10.52
N LEU A 307 -16.55 16.97 10.08
CA LEU A 307 -15.76 18.13 10.54
C LEU A 307 -15.84 18.34 12.07
N ALA A 308 -17.00 18.08 12.67
CA ALA A 308 -17.18 18.23 14.11
C ALA A 308 -16.29 17.27 14.91
N ALA A 309 -16.18 16.00 14.46
CA ALA A 309 -15.33 15.02 15.12
C ALA A 309 -13.83 15.37 14.96
N ILE A 310 -13.43 15.87 13.78
CA ILE A 310 -12.05 16.34 13.56
C ILE A 310 -11.73 17.56 14.43
N ALA A 311 -12.65 18.52 14.53
CA ALA A 311 -12.48 19.72 15.35
C ALA A 311 -12.37 19.37 16.84
N GLU A 312 -13.23 18.48 17.32
CA GLU A 312 -13.18 17.97 18.70
C GLU A 312 -11.86 17.28 19.01
N ASP A 313 -11.40 16.39 18.12
CA ASP A 313 -10.14 15.64 18.28
C ASP A 313 -8.91 16.57 18.25
N ALA A 314 -8.95 17.62 17.42
CA ALA A 314 -7.91 18.63 17.34
C ALA A 314 -7.98 19.69 18.45
N HIS A 315 -9.01 19.67 19.31
CA HIS A 315 -9.31 20.71 20.29
C HIS A 315 -9.47 22.11 19.68
N LEU A 316 -10.11 22.18 18.51
CA LEU A 316 -10.41 23.41 17.78
C LEU A 316 -11.91 23.63 17.69
N ASP A 317 -12.32 24.88 17.47
CA ASP A 317 -13.69 25.13 17.02
C ASP A 317 -13.87 24.73 15.55
N ALA A 318 -15.13 24.50 15.15
CA ALA A 318 -15.45 24.03 13.80
C ALA A 318 -15.09 25.05 12.70
N ALA A 319 -15.17 26.35 12.99
CA ALA A 319 -14.83 27.39 12.01
C ALA A 319 -13.32 27.40 11.73
N ARG A 320 -12.51 27.22 12.78
CA ARG A 320 -11.07 27.14 12.69
C ARG A 320 -10.63 25.87 11.97
N ALA A 321 -11.21 24.72 12.31
CA ALA A 321 -10.97 23.46 11.60
C ALA A 321 -11.31 23.58 10.10
N SER A 322 -12.42 24.23 9.75
CA SER A 322 -12.79 24.49 8.35
C SER A 322 -11.78 25.40 7.64
N SER A 323 -11.27 26.42 8.33
CA SER A 323 -10.25 27.32 7.77
C SER A 323 -8.92 26.59 7.54
N LEU A 324 -8.51 25.73 8.47
CA LEU A 324 -7.29 24.91 8.31
C LEU A 324 -7.45 23.92 7.15
N LEU A 325 -8.60 23.26 7.03
CA LEU A 325 -8.88 22.39 5.89
C LEU A 325 -8.73 23.14 4.55
N ALA A 326 -9.32 24.33 4.44
CA ALA A 326 -9.20 25.15 3.25
C ALA A 326 -7.73 25.49 2.93
N SER A 327 -6.92 25.79 3.95
CA SER A 327 -5.48 26.05 3.74
C SER A 327 -4.70 24.82 3.27
N VAL A 328 -4.97 23.63 3.81
CA VAL A 328 -4.31 22.38 3.39
C VAL A 328 -4.69 22.02 1.96
N CYS A 329 -5.96 22.20 1.58
CA CYS A 329 -6.42 21.97 0.22
C CYS A 329 -5.82 22.96 -0.80
N ALA A 330 -5.54 24.20 -0.37
CA ALA A 330 -4.93 25.21 -1.22
C ALA A 330 -3.43 25.02 -1.41
N ASP A 331 -2.73 24.50 -0.40
CA ASP A 331 -1.29 24.25 -0.42
C ASP A 331 -0.96 22.89 0.23
N ILE A 332 -1.01 21.85 -0.59
CA ILE A 332 -0.79 20.46 -0.18
C ILE A 332 0.66 20.13 0.19
N GLU A 333 1.62 20.97 -0.20
CA GLU A 333 3.04 20.79 0.09
C GLU A 333 3.43 21.42 1.43
N ARG A 334 2.62 22.35 1.93
CA ARG A 334 2.83 23.00 3.21
C ARG A 334 2.71 22.01 4.36
N LEU A 335 3.76 21.96 5.17
CA LEU A 335 3.79 21.24 6.44
C LEU A 335 3.29 22.14 7.58
N PRO A 336 2.74 21.55 8.66
CA PRO A 336 2.25 22.28 9.81
C PRO A 336 3.40 23.02 10.47
N ALA A 337 3.20 24.31 10.72
CA ALA A 337 4.17 25.19 11.36
C ALA A 337 3.70 25.66 12.74
N THR A 338 2.39 25.58 13.02
CA THR A 338 1.79 25.99 14.29
C THR A 338 1.28 24.80 15.11
N PRO A 339 1.11 24.93 16.43
CA PRO A 339 0.50 23.90 17.26
C PRO A 339 -0.91 23.52 16.80
N GLU A 340 -1.72 24.50 16.36
CA GLU A 340 -3.07 24.25 15.82
C GLU A 340 -3.04 23.44 14.52
N GLU A 341 -2.15 23.81 13.59
CA GLU A 341 -1.95 23.06 12.34
C GLU A 341 -1.48 21.63 12.64
N THR A 342 -0.61 21.47 13.63
CA THR A 342 -0.12 20.15 14.06
C THR A 342 -1.23 19.30 14.68
N ALA A 343 -2.09 19.89 15.52
CA ALA A 343 -3.23 19.21 16.12
C ALA A 343 -4.26 18.79 15.07
N PHE A 344 -4.54 19.66 14.09
CA PHE A 344 -5.43 19.35 12.98
C PHE A 344 -4.91 18.20 12.11
N ASP A 345 -3.62 18.22 11.75
CA ASP A 345 -2.97 17.13 11.01
C ASP A 345 -2.99 15.80 11.79
N HIS A 346 -2.79 15.87 13.11
CA HIS A 346 -2.86 14.70 13.98
C HIS A 346 -4.25 14.08 13.98
N ALA A 347 -5.31 14.91 14.08
CA ALA A 347 -6.69 14.48 13.99
C ALA A 347 -7.02 13.85 12.62
N LEU A 348 -6.53 14.43 11.53
CA LEU A 348 -6.67 13.84 10.18
C LEU A 348 -6.00 12.47 10.08
N ALA A 349 -4.77 12.33 10.59
CA ALA A 349 -4.05 11.05 10.59
C ALA A 349 -4.79 10.00 11.43
N ARG A 350 -5.33 10.37 12.60
CA ARG A 350 -6.14 9.49 13.45
C ARG A 350 -7.40 9.00 12.75
N ALA A 351 -8.14 9.90 12.09
CA ALA A 351 -9.32 9.56 11.32
C ALA A 351 -8.99 8.65 10.13
N ALA A 352 -7.93 8.98 9.37
CA ALA A 352 -7.47 8.18 8.24
C ALA A 352 -7.12 6.75 8.66
N VAL A 353 -6.34 6.57 9.74
CA VAL A 353 -5.99 5.24 10.27
C VAL A 353 -7.24 4.49 10.75
N LYS A 354 -8.18 5.16 11.45
CA LYS A 354 -9.43 4.52 11.92
C LYS A 354 -10.21 3.94 10.74
N ILE A 355 -10.47 4.76 9.73
CA ILE A 355 -11.29 4.39 8.56
C ILE A 355 -10.56 3.34 7.71
N ALA A 356 -9.26 3.51 7.47
CA ALA A 356 -8.49 2.59 6.63
C ALA A 356 -8.43 1.18 7.23
N VAL A 357 -8.16 1.06 8.53
CA VAL A 357 -8.12 -0.25 9.18
C VAL A 357 -9.51 -0.88 9.24
N ARG A 358 -10.57 -0.06 9.43
CA ARG A 358 -11.96 -0.53 9.42
C ARG A 358 -12.40 -1.11 8.07
N ARG A 359 -11.92 -0.54 6.96
CA ARG A 359 -12.15 -1.04 5.59
C ARG A 359 -11.26 -2.24 5.25
N HIS A 360 -10.07 -2.33 5.85
CA HIS A 360 -9.13 -3.44 5.63
C HIS A 360 -9.54 -4.73 6.36
N CYS A 361 -10.05 -4.61 7.59
CA CYS A 361 -10.45 -5.75 8.41
C CYS A 361 -11.80 -6.33 7.97
N GLY A 362 -12.01 -7.60 8.29
CA GLY A 362 -13.30 -8.26 8.13
C GLY A 362 -14.35 -7.79 9.13
N THR A 363 -15.57 -8.29 8.96
CA THR A 363 -16.69 -8.09 9.89
C THR A 363 -17.37 -9.41 10.21
N VAL A 364 -18.03 -9.45 11.36
CA VAL A 364 -18.96 -10.54 11.71
C VAL A 364 -20.39 -10.06 11.66
N ALA A 365 -21.29 -10.95 11.26
CA ALA A 365 -22.73 -10.72 11.30
C ALA A 365 -23.45 -12.00 11.75
N THR A 366 -24.61 -11.85 12.39
CA THR A 366 -25.48 -12.98 12.73
C THR A 366 -26.47 -13.19 11.60
N VAL A 367 -26.42 -14.36 10.97
CA VAL A 367 -27.35 -14.79 9.92
C VAL A 367 -28.30 -15.82 10.51
N TYR A 368 -29.61 -15.63 10.29
CA TYR A 368 -30.62 -16.57 10.75
C TYR A 368 -30.86 -17.63 9.67
N THR A 369 -30.53 -18.88 9.99
CA THR A 369 -30.75 -20.04 9.13
C THR A 369 -31.96 -20.86 9.61
N THR A 370 -32.37 -21.86 8.85
CA THR A 370 -33.43 -22.80 9.25
C THR A 370 -33.07 -23.61 10.52
N THR A 371 -31.79 -23.67 10.87
CA THR A 371 -31.29 -24.36 12.08
C THR A 371 -30.96 -23.40 13.23
N GLY A 372 -31.23 -22.09 13.09
CA GLY A 372 -30.96 -21.07 14.11
C GLY A 372 -29.94 -20.00 13.67
N PRO A 373 -29.55 -19.09 14.59
CA PRO A 373 -28.58 -18.06 14.31
C PRO A 373 -27.17 -18.65 14.18
N VAL A 374 -26.46 -18.28 13.11
CA VAL A 374 -25.04 -18.60 12.91
C VAL A 374 -24.25 -17.30 12.77
N THR A 375 -23.02 -17.28 13.27
CA THR A 375 -22.11 -16.15 13.07
C THR A 375 -21.34 -16.36 11.78
N VAL A 376 -21.41 -15.38 10.89
CA VAL A 376 -20.73 -15.38 9.61
C VAL A 376 -19.65 -14.32 9.63
N GLN A 377 -18.46 -14.67 9.13
CA GLN A 377 -17.35 -13.75 8.92
C GLN A 377 -17.24 -13.40 7.44
N HIS A 378 -17.16 -12.11 7.16
CA HIS A 378 -16.76 -11.59 5.86
C HIS A 378 -15.38 -10.97 5.97
N GLY A 379 -14.50 -11.30 5.03
CA GLY A 379 -13.14 -10.79 5.01
C GLY A 379 -12.26 -11.31 6.16
N LYS A 380 -11.20 -10.56 6.46
CA LYS A 380 -10.06 -11.06 7.26
C LYS A 380 -10.18 -10.76 8.75
N ASP A 381 -10.12 -11.78 9.60
CA ASP A 381 -10.07 -11.59 11.05
C ASP A 381 -8.68 -11.07 11.47
N LEU A 382 -8.61 -9.84 11.98
CA LEU A 382 -7.38 -9.23 12.49
C LEU A 382 -7.44 -9.04 14.02
N SER A 383 -8.43 -9.62 14.69
CA SER A 383 -8.63 -9.44 16.13
C SER A 383 -7.49 -10.00 16.99
N ARG A 384 -6.80 -11.02 16.50
CA ARG A 384 -5.73 -11.77 17.18
C ARG A 384 -4.35 -11.58 16.54
N ILE A 385 -4.05 -10.40 15.99
CA ILE A 385 -2.70 -10.14 15.48
C ILE A 385 -1.71 -9.82 16.61
N ASP A 386 -0.44 -10.15 16.40
CA ASP A 386 0.62 -9.98 17.40
C ASP A 386 1.12 -8.54 17.50
N ALA A 387 1.23 -7.84 16.36
CA ALA A 387 1.73 -6.46 16.32
C ALA A 387 1.01 -5.55 15.29
N VAL A 388 0.88 -4.28 15.64
CA VAL A 388 0.55 -3.18 14.72
C VAL A 388 1.78 -2.30 14.59
N ILE A 389 2.29 -2.19 13.37
CA ILE A 389 3.44 -1.37 13.01
C ILE A 389 2.96 -0.12 12.30
N GLY A 390 3.38 1.03 12.80
CA GLY A 390 3.21 2.31 12.14
C GLY A 390 4.44 2.66 11.35
N THR A 391 4.28 3.06 10.10
CA THR A 391 5.36 3.60 9.26
C THR A 391 4.85 4.83 8.52
N GLY A 392 5.70 5.51 7.75
CA GLY A 392 5.29 6.70 7.03
C GLY A 392 5.52 8.02 7.75
N GLY A 393 5.59 9.09 6.97
CA GLY A 393 5.92 10.44 7.47
C GLY A 393 4.91 10.96 8.50
N ALA A 394 3.61 10.70 8.30
CA ALA A 394 2.58 11.19 9.22
C ALA A 394 2.63 10.51 10.59
N LEU A 395 3.19 9.30 10.68
CA LEU A 395 3.41 8.60 11.95
C LEU A 395 4.77 8.91 12.55
N VAL A 396 5.84 8.86 11.76
CA VAL A 396 7.21 9.08 12.24
C VAL A 396 7.41 10.52 12.73
N ALA A 397 6.82 11.51 12.06
CA ALA A 397 6.89 12.91 12.46
C ALA A 397 5.80 13.32 13.47
N SER A 398 4.89 12.41 13.84
CA SER A 398 3.81 12.72 14.77
C SER A 398 4.37 13.04 16.16
N PRO A 399 3.83 14.07 16.86
CA PRO A 399 4.17 14.32 18.26
C PRO A 399 3.71 13.20 19.19
N ASP A 400 2.64 12.48 18.81
CA ASP A 400 2.12 11.31 19.52
C ASP A 400 1.73 10.21 18.51
N PRO A 401 2.71 9.41 18.03
CA PRO A 401 2.44 8.32 17.10
C PRO A 401 1.56 7.23 17.73
N ARG A 402 1.62 7.08 19.05
CA ARG A 402 0.86 6.06 19.78
C ARG A 402 -0.64 6.36 19.70
N ALA A 403 -1.06 7.61 19.90
CA ALA A 403 -2.45 8.01 19.75
C ALA A 403 -2.98 7.72 18.33
N VAL A 404 -2.15 7.90 17.31
CA VAL A 404 -2.50 7.57 15.92
C VAL A 404 -2.63 6.07 15.71
N LEU A 405 -1.62 5.26 16.09
CA LEU A 405 -1.69 3.80 15.94
C LEU A 405 -2.86 3.17 16.72
N ARG A 406 -3.23 3.73 17.88
CA ARG A 406 -4.36 3.22 18.67
C ARG A 406 -5.69 3.25 17.89
N MET A 407 -5.81 4.11 16.88
CA MET A 407 -6.98 4.15 16.01
C MET A 407 -7.13 2.87 15.16
N ALA A 408 -6.07 2.08 15.00
CA ALA A 408 -6.14 0.76 14.37
C ALA A 408 -6.81 -0.29 15.26
N LEU A 409 -6.96 -0.05 16.56
CA LEU A 409 -7.47 -1.05 17.50
C LEU A 409 -9.00 -1.17 17.47
N ALA A 410 -9.51 -2.26 18.03
CA ALA A 410 -10.94 -2.51 18.21
C ALA A 410 -11.62 -1.38 19.00
N ASP A 411 -12.76 -0.93 18.48
CA ASP A 411 -13.57 0.12 19.06
C ASP A 411 -14.85 -0.53 19.61
N PRO A 412 -15.18 -0.36 20.91
CA PRO A 412 -16.42 -0.89 21.50
C PRO A 412 -17.69 -0.41 20.79
N SER A 413 -17.65 0.75 20.12
CA SER A 413 -18.78 1.25 19.30
C SER A 413 -18.94 0.50 17.97
N GLU A 414 -17.93 -0.26 17.55
CA GLU A 414 -17.93 -1.07 16.32
C GLU A 414 -17.67 -2.57 16.63
N PRO A 415 -18.49 -3.23 17.46
CA PRO A 415 -18.21 -4.57 17.97
C PRO A 415 -18.17 -5.67 16.90
N LEU A 416 -18.75 -5.38 15.73
CA LEU A 416 -18.78 -6.28 14.57
C LEU A 416 -17.53 -6.19 13.70
N ALA A 417 -16.66 -5.20 13.90
CA ALA A 417 -15.42 -5.06 13.15
C ALA A 417 -14.32 -5.95 13.74
N LEU A 418 -13.68 -6.78 12.91
CA LEU A 418 -12.61 -7.68 13.33
C LEU A 418 -11.25 -6.98 13.41
N LYS A 419 -11.21 -5.83 14.09
CA LYS A 419 -10.00 -5.03 14.30
C LYS A 419 -9.13 -5.63 15.42
N PRO A 420 -7.81 -5.36 15.41
CA PRO A 420 -6.87 -5.79 16.45
C PRO A 420 -7.32 -5.43 17.87
N ARG A 421 -7.35 -6.40 18.78
CA ARG A 421 -7.81 -6.16 20.17
C ARG A 421 -6.68 -5.77 21.12
N SER A 422 -5.58 -6.52 21.12
CA SER A 422 -4.46 -6.30 22.06
C SER A 422 -3.09 -6.58 21.44
N PRO A 423 -2.76 -5.98 20.29
CA PRO A 423 -1.45 -6.14 19.67
C PRO A 423 -0.37 -5.30 20.38
N LYS A 424 0.90 -5.65 20.17
CA LYS A 424 2.02 -4.74 20.44
C LYS A 424 1.97 -3.58 19.45
N LEU A 425 2.07 -2.34 19.93
CA LEU A 425 2.20 -1.18 19.07
C LEU A 425 3.67 -0.87 18.84
N ILE A 426 4.08 -0.77 17.58
CA ILE A 426 5.47 -0.64 17.17
C ILE A 426 5.57 0.50 16.14
N LEU A 427 6.62 1.31 16.22
CA LEU A 427 6.91 2.35 15.25
C LEU A 427 8.17 1.99 14.45
N ASP A 428 8.06 2.04 13.13
CA ASP A 428 9.19 2.04 12.19
C ASP A 428 9.84 3.45 12.20
N ARG A 429 10.62 3.71 13.25
CA ARG A 429 11.11 5.06 13.58
C ARG A 429 11.90 5.72 12.45
N ASP A 430 12.66 4.95 11.70
CA ASP A 430 13.55 5.46 10.65
C ASP A 430 12.97 5.31 9.23
N TYR A 431 11.70 4.88 9.14
CA TYR A 431 10.97 4.60 7.90
C TYR A 431 11.76 3.60 7.02
N LEU A 432 12.10 2.45 7.57
CA LEU A 432 12.97 1.44 6.97
C LEU A 432 12.24 0.25 6.34
N LEU A 433 10.94 0.06 6.53
CA LEU A 433 10.27 -1.13 5.99
C LEU A 433 10.41 -1.25 4.46
N TYR A 434 10.31 -0.15 3.71
CA TYR A 434 10.56 -0.18 2.26
C TYR A 434 12.01 -0.58 1.94
N ALA A 435 12.97 -0.04 2.71
CA ALA A 435 14.38 -0.28 2.51
C ALA A 435 14.72 -1.76 2.78
N CYS A 436 14.17 -2.33 3.85
CA CYS A 436 14.35 -3.75 4.18
C CYS A 436 13.70 -4.65 3.12
N GLY A 437 12.52 -4.27 2.60
CA GLY A 437 11.89 -4.98 1.48
C GLY A 437 12.71 -4.98 0.19
N LEU A 438 13.39 -3.87 -0.12
CA LEU A 438 14.33 -3.81 -1.25
C LEU A 438 15.55 -4.72 -1.01
N LEU A 439 16.14 -4.62 0.17
CA LEU A 439 17.36 -5.34 0.54
C LEU A 439 17.15 -6.86 0.62
N LEU A 440 15.93 -7.30 0.95
CA LEU A 440 15.56 -8.72 1.02
C LEU A 440 15.94 -9.51 -0.24
N SER A 441 15.88 -8.89 -1.42
CA SER A 441 16.18 -9.54 -2.70
C SER A 441 17.65 -9.93 -2.90
N VAL A 442 18.56 -9.32 -2.13
CA VAL A 442 20.02 -9.49 -2.29
C VAL A 442 20.73 -9.90 -1.00
N GLU A 443 20.26 -9.43 0.16
CA GLU A 443 20.87 -9.68 1.48
C GLU A 443 19.75 -9.90 2.54
N PRO A 444 19.09 -11.07 2.56
CA PRO A 444 17.94 -11.34 3.43
C PRO A 444 18.22 -11.17 4.93
N GLN A 445 19.34 -11.72 5.41
CA GLN A 445 19.68 -11.70 6.83
C GLN A 445 19.97 -10.27 7.34
N PRO A 446 20.82 -9.46 6.67
CA PRO A 446 20.95 -8.04 7.01
C PRO A 446 19.63 -7.26 6.94
N ALA A 447 18.74 -7.57 5.98
CA ALA A 447 17.44 -6.91 5.87
C ALA A 447 16.55 -7.17 7.09
N LEU A 448 16.47 -8.42 7.56
CA LEU A 448 15.66 -8.77 8.73
C LEU A 448 16.22 -8.15 10.01
N GLU A 449 17.51 -8.28 10.26
CA GLU A 449 18.14 -7.74 11.46
C GLU A 449 18.07 -6.21 11.52
N LEU A 450 18.24 -5.55 10.37
CA LEU A 450 18.06 -4.10 10.27
C LEU A 450 16.61 -3.71 10.59
N ALA A 451 15.62 -4.41 10.03
CA ALA A 451 14.22 -4.12 10.28
C ALA A 451 13.89 -4.27 11.77
N LEU A 452 14.17 -5.44 12.36
CA LEU A 452 13.87 -5.72 13.77
C LEU A 452 14.61 -4.78 14.72
N GLY A 453 15.83 -4.36 14.39
CA GLY A 453 16.62 -3.43 15.22
C GLY A 453 16.10 -1.99 15.27
N HIS A 454 15.25 -1.57 14.32
CA HIS A 454 14.71 -0.20 14.24
C HIS A 454 13.19 -0.12 14.46
N LEU A 455 12.56 -1.26 14.72
CA LEU A 455 11.18 -1.35 15.16
C LEU A 455 11.10 -1.09 16.67
N VAL A 456 10.57 0.08 17.04
CA VAL A 456 10.54 0.53 18.44
C VAL A 456 9.15 0.32 19.03
N ALA A 457 9.05 -0.40 20.15
CA ALA A 457 7.80 -0.53 20.87
C ALA A 457 7.32 0.84 21.39
N LEU A 458 6.04 1.13 21.21
CA LEU A 458 5.38 2.25 21.84
C LEU A 458 4.85 1.73 23.18
N ASP A 459 5.61 1.91 24.26
CA ASP A 459 5.26 1.43 25.61
C ASP A 459 4.02 2.11 26.20
N GLN A 460 3.32 1.43 27.11
CA GLN A 460 2.05 1.86 27.70
C GLN A 460 2.14 3.13 28.57
N GLU A 461 3.32 3.56 28.99
CA GLU A 461 3.53 4.75 29.82
C GLU A 461 4.84 5.47 29.45
N ILE A 462 4.72 6.61 28.74
CA ILE A 462 5.55 7.79 29.03
C ILE A 462 4.58 8.96 29.12
N ALA A 463 3.70 8.90 30.12
CA ALA A 463 3.11 10.11 30.67
C ALA A 463 4.17 10.70 31.60
N HIS A 464 4.58 11.94 31.32
CA HIS A 464 5.43 12.78 32.19
C HIS A 464 6.87 12.30 32.43
N GLU A 465 7.74 12.48 31.43
CA GLU A 465 9.14 12.87 31.68
C GLU A 465 9.69 13.72 30.52
N ARG A 466 8.98 14.82 30.22
CA ARG A 466 9.49 15.95 29.41
C ARG A 466 9.13 17.28 30.06
N THR A 467 9.41 17.40 31.35
CA THR A 467 9.51 18.67 32.07
C THR A 467 10.68 18.56 33.04
N GLY A 468 11.87 18.94 32.58
CA GLY A 468 13.04 19.00 33.48
C GLY A 468 14.36 18.75 32.80
N ARG A 469 14.79 19.68 31.96
CA ARG A 469 16.17 20.20 31.97
C ARG A 469 16.18 21.50 31.16
N ALA A 470 16.29 22.58 31.94
CA ALA A 470 16.56 23.93 31.50
C ALA A 470 17.89 24.03 30.76
#